data_AF-A0A366GNS5-F1
#
_entry.id   AF-A0A366GNS5-F1
#
_cell.length_a   1.000
_cell.length_b   1.000
_cell.length_c   1.000
_cell.angle_alpha   90.00
_cell.angle_beta   90.00
_cell.angle_gamma   90.00
#
_symmetry.space_group_name_H-M   'P 1'
#
loop_
_entity.id
_entity.type
_entity.pdbx_description
1 polymer ?
#
loop_
_entity_poly.entity_id
_entity_poly.type
_entity_poly.pdbx_seq_one_letter_code
_entity_poly.pdbx_strand_id
1 'polypeptide(L)' 'MNAPSKPGRADVLSRLYDLKQKQLARALQQGNPLRCQVLEAEAEAIFSALKSIR' A
#
# COMPACT_ATOMS: atom_id res chain seq x y z
N MET A 1 22.81 20.38 11.37
CA MET A 1 22.19 19.03 11.41
C MET A 1 20.78 19.16 10.84
N ASN A 2 20.54 18.61 9.65
CA ASN A 2 19.19 18.56 9.08
C ASN A 2 18.42 17.46 9.81
N ALA A 3 17.37 17.83 10.55
CA ALA A 3 16.46 16.85 11.14
C ALA A 3 15.81 16.03 10.01
N PRO A 4 15.63 14.71 10.16
CA PRO A 4 14.92 13.92 9.16
C PRO A 4 13.51 14.49 9.04
N SER A 5 13.19 15.06 7.88
CA SER A 5 11.85 15.51 7.55
C SER A 5 10.92 14.31 7.72
N LYS A 6 9.95 14.44 8.63
CA LYS A 6 8.94 13.39 8.82
C LYS A 6 8.25 13.18 7.45
N PRO A 7 8.17 11.93 6.95
CA PRO A 7 7.55 11.68 5.66
C PRO A 7 6.12 12.20 5.67
N GLY A 8 5.72 12.85 4.57
CA GLY A 8 4.38 13.37 4.42
C GLY A 8 3.36 12.24 4.40
N ARG A 9 2.07 12.56 4.65
CA ARG A 9 0.99 11.57 4.59
C ARG A 9 0.95 10.82 3.25
N ALA A 10 1.22 11.52 2.14
CA ALA A 10 1.32 10.91 0.81
C ALA A 10 2.50 9.93 0.70
N ASP A 11 3.68 10.26 1.25
CA ASP A 11 4.85 9.38 1.21
C ASP A 11 4.61 8.08 2.01
N VAL A 12 3.97 8.22 3.18
CA VAL A 12 3.61 7.07 4.02
C VAL A 12 2.61 6.16 3.29
N LEU A 13 1.57 6.73 2.68
CA LEU A 13 0.56 5.95 1.96
C LEU A 13 1.13 5.31 0.69
N SER A 14 2.01 6.00 -0.04
CA SER A 14 2.71 5.45 -1.21
C SER A 14 3.54 4.22 -0.82
N ARG A 15 4.31 4.32 0.27
CA ARG A 15 5.08 3.19 0.79
C ARG A 15 4.21 2.03 1.26
N LEU A 16 3.05 2.31 1.88
CA LEU A 16 2.09 1.28 2.28
C LEU A 16 1.49 0.58 1.06
N TYR A 17 1.15 1.32 0.01
CA TYR A 17 0.66 0.76 -1.24
C TYR A 17 1.66 -0.21 -1.88
N ASP A 18 2.94 0.19 -1.98
CA ASP A 18 4.01 -0.66 -2.51
C ASP A 18 4.17 -1.97 -1.72
N LEU A 19 4.03 -1.89 -0.38
CA LEU A 19 4.09 -3.07 0.48
C LEU A 19 2.90 -3.99 0.25
N LYS A 20 1.69 -3.45 0.07
CA LYS A 20 0.49 -4.24 -0.26
C LYS A 20 0.64 -4.94 -1.61
N GLN A 21 1.17 -4.26 -2.64
CA GLN A 21 1.44 -4.90 -3.94
C GLN A 21 2.43 -6.07 -3.83
N LYS A 22 3.50 -5.92 -3.04
CA LYS A 22 4.45 -7.02 -2.78
C LYS A 22 3.81 -8.19 -2.04
N GLN A 23 2.92 -7.91 -1.10
CA GLN A 23 2.17 -8.96 -0.38
C GLN A 23 1.19 -9.67 -1.32
N LEU A 24 0.53 -8.94 -2.22
CA LEU A 24 -0.38 -9.51 -3.21
C LEU A 24 0.36 -10.44 -4.18
N ALA A 25 1.50 -10.00 -4.71
CA ALA A 25 2.34 -10.83 -5.56
C ALA A 25 2.74 -12.16 -4.89
N ARG A 26 3.05 -12.13 -3.58
CA ARG A 26 3.33 -13.34 -2.80
C ARG A 26 2.08 -14.20 -2.58
N ALA A 27 0.94 -13.59 -2.29
CA ALA A 27 -0.32 -14.31 -2.08
C ALA A 27 -0.81 -15.00 -3.37
N LEU A 28 -0.60 -14.37 -4.53
CA LEU A 28 -0.87 -14.94 -5.84
C LEU A 28 -0.01 -16.18 -6.10
N GLN A 29 1.29 -16.13 -5.78
CA GLN A 29 2.18 -17.30 -5.87
C GLN A 29 1.79 -18.43 -4.91
N GLN A 30 1.21 -18.09 -3.76
CA GLN A 30 0.75 -19.06 -2.76
C GLN A 30 -0.64 -19.66 -3.08
N GLY A 31 -1.31 -19.18 -4.13
CA GLY A 31 -2.64 -19.67 -4.51
C GLY A 31 -3.71 -19.43 -3.45
N ASN A 32 -3.63 -18.33 -2.69
CA ASN A 32 -4.60 -18.00 -1.64
C ASN A 32 -5.57 -16.89 -2.13
N PRO A 33 -6.71 -17.25 -2.73
CA PRO A 33 -7.60 -16.29 -3.39
C PRO A 33 -8.24 -15.30 -2.42
N LEU A 34 -8.64 -15.74 -1.22
CA LEU A 34 -9.22 -14.87 -0.20
C LEU A 34 -8.20 -13.81 0.24
N ARG A 35 -6.95 -14.23 0.46
CA ARG A 35 -5.87 -13.31 0.83
C ARG A 35 -5.59 -12.30 -0.28
N CYS A 36 -5.64 -12.71 -1.55
CA CYS A 36 -5.50 -11.79 -2.67
C CYS A 36 -6.62 -10.74 -2.70
N GLN A 37 -7.89 -11.16 -2.56
CA GLN A 37 -9.03 -10.24 -2.54
C GLN A 37 -8.94 -9.20 -1.41
N VAL A 38 -8.51 -9.63 -0.22
CA VAL A 38 -8.30 -8.71 0.91
C VAL A 38 -7.18 -7.71 0.58
N LEU A 39 -6.05 -8.18 0.07
CA LEU A 39 -4.90 -7.33 -0.26
C LEU A 39 -5.21 -6.34 -1.40
N GLU A 40 -6.03 -6.75 -2.37
CA GLU A 40 -6.52 -5.89 -3.45
C GLU A 40 -7.44 -4.78 -2.90
N ALA A 41 -8.40 -5.14 -2.04
CA ALA A 41 -9.30 -4.16 -1.41
C ALA A 41 -8.52 -3.15 -0.55
N GLU A 42 -7.52 -3.61 0.20
CA GLU A 42 -6.63 -2.74 0.98
C GLU A 42 -5.81 -1.81 0.08
N ALA A 43 -5.27 -2.32 -1.04
CA ALA A 43 -4.51 -1.52 -1.99
C ALA A 43 -5.39 -0.42 -2.63
N GLU A 44 -6.62 -0.76 -3.00
CA GLU A 44 -7.60 0.18 -3.57
C GLU A 44 -7.97 1.29 -2.57
N ALA A 45 -8.17 0.93 -1.29
CA ALA A 45 -8.44 1.90 -0.24
C ALA A 45 -7.28 2.88 -0.03
N ILE A 46 -6.03 2.38 -0.03
CA ILE A 46 -4.83 3.22 0.08
C ILE A 46 -4.69 4.14 -1.14
N PHE A 47 -4.94 3.62 -2.34
CA PHE A 47 -4.87 4.39 -3.58
C PHE A 47 -5.93 5.49 -3.62
N SER A 48 -7.15 5.20 -3.14
CA SER A 48 -8.21 6.19 -2.98
C SER A 48 -7.84 7.28 -1.97
N ALA A 49 -7.22 6.91 -0.84
CA ALA A 49 -6.72 7.87 0.13
C ALA A 49 -5.59 8.75 -0.44
N LEU A 50 -4.71 8.19 -1.27
CA LEU A 50 -3.68 8.94 -1.99
C LEU A 50 -4.29 9.96 -2.96
N LYS A 51 -5.31 9.56 -3.73
CA LYS A 51 -6.05 10.46 -4.62
C LYS A 51 -6.72 11.61 -3.86
N SER A 52 -7.22 11.36 -2.65
CA SER A 52 -7.87 12.39 -1.82
C SER A 52 -6.89 13.41 -1.24
N ILE A 53 -5.59 13.12 -1.24
CA ILE A 53 -4.54 14.02 -0.72
C ILE A 53 -3.95 14.90 -1.84
N ARG A 54 -4.06 14.47 -3.09
CA ARG A 54 -3.59 15.19 -4.27
C ARG A 54 -4.65 16.18 -4.74
#